data_AF-A0A2P2DJ13-F1
#
_entry.id   AF-A0A2P2DJ13-F1
#
_cell.length_a   1.000
_cell.length_b   1.000
_cell.length_c   1.000
_cell.angle_alpha   90.00
_cell.angle_beta   90.00
_cell.angle_gamma   90.00
#
_symmetry.space_group_name_H-M   'P 1'
#
loop_
_entity.id
_entity.type
_entity.pdbx_description
1 polymer ?
#
loop_
_entity_poly.entity_id
_entity_poly.type
_entity_poly.pdbx_seq_one_letter_code
_entity_poly.pdbx_strand_id
1 'polypeptide(L)'
;MIHYLDTSTLKGEINSLVKLSRTNNIYLSGYNLIELYSQINEISFEKSLTLFKKIEGSYLKIDWRLPDDVLAKTYNLRFRFSKIKLIKNLFQNILSSNNYNEFKSKSKIENLNYIDFYDKLFSPDNDKTQSQENQFIAKAYEQVFLKSHKSDDYKKDLLSDEIIKILSERTSKSLLIYLLGPLTKTNKNIETIDYYHNLYNGKLECFCYAFAYFKLLKYSEKNTIGRNDYNDLTHLVYLENIKSKKYFLYNDKIYSNLGSNLNSKLKLFREFPK
;
A
#
# COMPACT_ATOMS: atom_id res chain seq x y z
N MET A 1 -7.58 -19.52 -5.53
CA MET A 1 -6.69 -18.65 -4.72
C MET A 1 -6.34 -17.42 -5.56
N ILE A 2 -6.34 -16.22 -5.01
CA ILE A 2 -6.03 -14.97 -5.73
C ILE A 2 -4.66 -14.45 -5.24
N HIS A 3 -3.79 -14.07 -6.16
CA HIS A 3 -2.46 -13.56 -5.84
C HIS A 3 -2.31 -12.12 -6.35
N TYR A 4 -2.07 -11.17 -5.47
CA TYR A 4 -1.68 -9.80 -5.81
C TYR A 4 -0.15 -9.68 -5.81
N LEU A 5 0.37 -8.66 -6.50
CA LEU A 5 1.81 -8.44 -6.70
C LEU A 5 2.24 -7.09 -6.12
N ASP A 6 3.45 -7.01 -5.58
CA ASP A 6 4.16 -5.72 -5.52
C ASP A 6 4.68 -5.35 -6.93
N THR A 7 5.09 -4.09 -7.10
CA THR A 7 5.61 -3.62 -8.40
C THR A 7 7.01 -4.17 -8.68
N SER A 8 7.78 -4.52 -7.64
CA SER A 8 9.12 -5.10 -7.77
C SER A 8 9.07 -6.50 -8.42
N THR A 9 8.15 -7.37 -7.98
CA THR A 9 7.86 -8.68 -8.57
C THR A 9 7.34 -8.53 -9.99
N LEU A 10 6.42 -7.60 -10.24
CA LEU A 10 5.93 -7.36 -11.60
C LEU A 10 7.07 -7.02 -12.57
N LYS A 11 7.99 -6.11 -12.19
CA LYS A 11 9.12 -5.70 -13.04
C LYS A 11 10.17 -6.80 -13.21
N GLY A 12 10.54 -7.47 -12.13
CA GLY A 12 11.62 -8.47 -12.12
C GLY A 12 11.21 -9.79 -12.77
N GLU A 13 9.94 -10.16 -12.65
CA GLU A 13 9.48 -11.54 -12.91
C GLU A 13 8.39 -11.63 -13.98
N ILE A 14 8.16 -10.56 -14.77
CA ILE A 14 7.06 -10.52 -15.77
C ILE A 14 7.02 -11.74 -16.68
N ASN A 15 8.17 -12.25 -17.13
CA ASN A 15 8.22 -13.41 -18.03
C ASN A 15 7.70 -14.68 -17.32
N SER A 16 8.04 -14.86 -16.05
CA SER A 16 7.56 -15.97 -15.22
C SER A 16 6.07 -15.80 -14.92
N LEU A 17 5.66 -14.57 -14.55
CA LEU A 17 4.28 -14.21 -14.25
C LEU A 17 3.34 -14.45 -15.45
N VAL A 18 3.76 -14.08 -16.66
CA VAL A 18 3.00 -14.32 -17.90
C VAL A 18 2.70 -15.81 -18.07
N LYS A 19 3.68 -16.69 -17.84
CA LYS A 19 3.48 -18.15 -17.92
C LYS A 19 2.53 -18.64 -16.83
N LEU A 20 2.79 -18.25 -15.57
CA LEU A 20 2.02 -18.70 -14.41
C LEU A 20 0.57 -18.22 -14.43
N SER A 21 0.32 -17.03 -14.98
CA SER A 21 -1.02 -16.45 -15.08
C SER A 21 -2.00 -17.26 -15.94
N ARG A 22 -1.51 -18.18 -16.77
CA ARG A 22 -2.35 -19.10 -17.56
C ARG A 22 -3.10 -20.11 -16.68
N THR A 23 -2.51 -20.51 -15.57
CA THR A 23 -3.05 -21.55 -14.68
C THR A 23 -3.39 -21.00 -13.29
N ASN A 24 -2.90 -19.80 -12.96
CA ASN A 24 -3.09 -19.16 -11.67
C ASN A 24 -3.83 -17.83 -11.80
N ASN A 25 -4.65 -17.51 -10.79
CA ASN A 25 -5.30 -16.20 -10.70
C ASN A 25 -4.33 -15.18 -10.10
N ILE A 26 -3.52 -14.55 -10.95
CA ILE A 26 -2.56 -13.52 -10.59
C ILE A 26 -3.10 -12.15 -11.02
N TYR A 27 -3.08 -11.21 -10.11
CA TYR A 27 -3.60 -9.87 -10.25
C TYR A 27 -2.48 -8.85 -10.06
N LEU A 28 -2.42 -7.86 -10.93
CA LEU A 28 -1.82 -6.57 -10.62
C LEU A 28 -2.94 -5.58 -10.28
N SER A 29 -2.61 -4.62 -9.43
CA SER A 29 -3.52 -3.54 -9.05
C SER A 29 -3.34 -2.32 -9.97
N GLY A 30 -4.34 -1.43 -9.97
CA GLY A 30 -4.22 -0.10 -10.56
C GLY A 30 -3.08 0.70 -9.91
N TYR A 31 -2.76 0.42 -8.64
CA TYR A 31 -1.64 1.05 -7.96
C TYR A 31 -0.29 0.65 -8.54
N ASN A 32 -0.09 -0.64 -8.89
CA ASN A 32 1.11 -1.08 -9.61
C ASN A 32 1.27 -0.30 -10.93
N LEU A 33 0.17 -0.06 -11.65
CA LEU A 33 0.23 0.71 -12.90
C LEU A 33 0.65 2.17 -12.67
N ILE A 34 0.12 2.83 -11.62
CA ILE A 34 0.53 4.18 -11.24
C ILE A 34 2.02 4.24 -10.91
N GLU A 35 2.54 3.26 -10.16
CA GLU A 35 3.97 3.14 -9.85
C GLU A 35 4.84 2.92 -11.10
N LEU A 36 4.34 2.17 -12.07
CA LEU A 36 5.03 2.03 -13.34
C LEU A 36 4.99 3.34 -14.14
N TYR A 37 3.86 4.05 -14.17
CA TYR A 37 3.73 5.31 -14.92
C TYR A 37 4.63 6.42 -14.38
N SER A 38 4.79 6.54 -13.06
CA SER A 38 5.65 7.58 -12.46
C SER A 38 7.12 7.43 -12.85
N GLN A 39 7.54 6.22 -13.24
CA GLN A 39 8.91 5.91 -13.61
C GLN A 39 9.17 6.12 -15.11
N ILE A 40 8.15 6.48 -15.90
CA ILE A 40 8.26 6.69 -17.34
C ILE A 40 8.87 8.07 -17.60
N ASN A 41 9.98 8.06 -18.31
CA ASN A 41 10.62 9.22 -18.89
C ASN A 41 11.14 8.86 -20.29
N GLU A 42 11.78 9.80 -20.97
CA GLU A 42 12.28 9.61 -22.33
C GLU A 42 13.23 8.40 -22.45
N ILE A 43 14.08 8.17 -21.46
CA ILE A 43 15.06 7.07 -21.43
C ILE A 43 14.37 5.73 -21.13
N SER A 44 13.42 5.71 -20.20
CA SER A 44 12.78 4.47 -19.74
C SER A 44 11.54 4.06 -20.53
N PHE A 45 11.10 4.89 -21.50
CA PHE A 45 9.84 4.70 -22.21
C PHE A 45 9.75 3.37 -22.94
N GLU A 46 10.75 3.00 -23.75
CA GLU A 46 10.70 1.76 -24.56
C GLU A 46 10.65 0.51 -23.68
N LYS A 47 11.45 0.49 -22.59
CA LYS A 47 11.43 -0.58 -21.60
C LYS A 47 10.07 -0.69 -20.92
N SER A 48 9.47 0.45 -20.59
CA SER A 48 8.14 0.52 -19.99
C SER A 48 7.08 0.02 -20.97
N LEU A 49 7.05 0.54 -22.20
CA LEU A 49 6.15 0.08 -23.26
C LEU A 49 6.21 -1.44 -23.45
N THR A 50 7.42 -2.02 -23.44
CA THR A 50 7.60 -3.47 -23.53
C THR A 50 6.97 -4.21 -22.36
N LEU A 51 7.12 -3.70 -21.13
CA LEU A 51 6.46 -4.26 -19.94
C LEU A 51 4.93 -4.19 -20.06
N PHE A 52 4.39 -3.04 -20.47
CA PHE A 52 2.95 -2.85 -20.66
C PHE A 52 2.39 -3.78 -21.74
N LYS A 53 3.09 -3.96 -22.87
CA LYS A 53 2.72 -4.94 -23.92
C LYS A 53 2.71 -6.36 -23.39
N LYS A 54 3.67 -6.73 -22.54
CA LYS A 54 3.67 -8.05 -21.88
C LYS A 54 2.48 -8.22 -20.94
N ILE A 55 2.10 -7.19 -20.19
CA ILE A 55 0.92 -7.22 -19.33
C ILE A 55 -0.34 -7.43 -20.20
N GLU A 56 -0.51 -6.62 -21.25
CA GLU A 56 -1.67 -6.71 -22.16
C GLU A 56 -1.77 -8.08 -22.84
N GLY A 57 -0.66 -8.62 -23.35
CA GLY A 57 -0.61 -9.92 -24.02
C GLY A 57 -0.62 -11.13 -23.07
N SER A 58 -0.86 -10.94 -21.77
CA SER A 58 -0.84 -12.00 -20.76
C SER A 58 -2.23 -12.37 -20.23
N TYR A 59 -2.28 -13.37 -19.35
CA TYR A 59 -3.48 -13.74 -18.59
C TYR A 59 -3.52 -13.08 -17.21
N LEU A 60 -2.61 -12.12 -16.94
CA LEU A 60 -2.63 -11.34 -15.71
C LEU A 60 -3.90 -10.49 -15.64
N LYS A 61 -4.58 -10.53 -14.51
CA LYS A 61 -5.80 -9.74 -14.29
C LYS A 61 -5.43 -8.38 -13.72
N ILE A 62 -6.10 -7.33 -14.18
CA ILE A 62 -5.89 -5.98 -13.67
C ILE A 62 -7.08 -5.61 -12.78
N ASP A 63 -6.82 -5.44 -11.48
CA ASP A 63 -7.76 -4.80 -10.57
C ASP A 63 -7.61 -3.28 -10.69
N TRP A 64 -8.38 -2.68 -11.58
CA TRP A 64 -8.26 -1.26 -11.95
C TRP A 64 -8.50 -0.26 -10.82
N ARG A 65 -9.01 -0.72 -9.67
CA ARG A 65 -9.27 0.13 -8.51
C ARG A 65 -7.96 0.61 -7.91
N LEU A 66 -7.92 1.86 -7.50
CA LEU A 66 -6.84 2.39 -6.68
C LEU A 66 -7.08 2.14 -5.19
N PRO A 67 -6.07 2.36 -4.32
CA PRO A 67 -6.23 2.25 -2.88
C PRO A 67 -7.40 3.09 -2.34
N ASP A 68 -7.56 4.33 -2.80
CA ASP A 68 -8.69 5.21 -2.42
C ASP A 68 -10.06 4.58 -2.74
N ASP A 69 -10.23 3.95 -3.91
CA ASP A 69 -11.44 3.20 -4.28
C ASP A 69 -11.72 2.03 -3.32
N VAL A 70 -10.68 1.27 -2.96
CA VAL A 70 -10.77 0.12 -2.05
C VAL A 70 -11.13 0.57 -0.64
N LEU A 71 -10.47 1.61 -0.16
CA LEU A 71 -10.69 2.22 1.14
C LEU A 71 -12.11 2.79 1.24
N ALA A 72 -12.54 3.60 0.28
CA ALA A 72 -13.88 4.21 0.27
C ALA A 72 -15.00 3.16 0.22
N LYS A 73 -14.78 2.05 -0.51
CA LYS A 73 -15.72 0.91 -0.50
C LYS A 73 -15.79 0.23 0.86
N THR A 74 -14.69 0.17 1.59
CA THR A 74 -14.59 -0.51 2.88
C THR A 74 -15.31 0.23 4.00
N TYR A 75 -15.29 1.57 3.99
CA TYR A 75 -16.06 2.42 4.91
C TYR A 75 -17.49 2.72 4.43
N ASN A 76 -17.94 2.07 3.36
CA ASN A 76 -19.24 2.33 2.75
C ASN A 76 -19.50 3.82 2.41
N LEU A 77 -18.47 4.54 1.97
CA LEU A 77 -18.59 5.95 1.63
C LEU A 77 -19.45 6.11 0.37
N ARG A 78 -20.39 7.06 0.38
CA ARG A 78 -21.30 7.34 -0.75
C ARG A 78 -20.64 8.19 -1.83
N PHE A 79 -19.72 9.06 -1.45
CA PHE A 79 -18.94 9.88 -2.36
C PHE A 79 -17.64 9.13 -2.73
N ARG A 80 -17.46 8.83 -4.01
CA ARG A 80 -16.27 8.12 -4.53
C ARG A 80 -15.84 8.73 -5.85
N PHE A 81 -14.62 9.24 -5.89
CA PHE A 81 -14.00 9.73 -7.14
C PHE A 81 -13.16 8.63 -7.75
N SER A 82 -13.83 7.70 -8.44
CA SER A 82 -13.12 6.57 -9.04
C SER A 82 -12.28 6.99 -10.24
N LYS A 83 -11.01 6.58 -10.23
CA LYS A 83 -10.03 6.89 -11.29
C LYS A 83 -9.83 5.74 -12.27
N ILE A 84 -10.66 4.70 -12.22
CA ILE A 84 -10.58 3.53 -13.10
C ILE A 84 -10.50 3.93 -14.58
N LYS A 85 -11.37 4.85 -15.03
CA LYS A 85 -11.38 5.29 -16.44
C LYS A 85 -10.07 5.99 -16.83
N LEU A 86 -9.53 6.82 -15.93
CA LEU A 86 -8.27 7.51 -16.15
C LEU A 86 -7.12 6.51 -16.31
N ILE A 87 -7.01 5.52 -15.42
CA ILE A 87 -5.92 4.52 -15.46
C ILE A 87 -6.02 3.66 -16.71
N LYS A 88 -7.23 3.23 -17.09
CA LYS A 88 -7.45 2.50 -18.34
C LYS A 88 -7.03 3.32 -19.55
N ASN A 89 -7.34 4.62 -19.57
CA ASN A 89 -6.93 5.50 -20.65
C ASN A 89 -5.40 5.65 -20.70
N LEU A 90 -4.72 5.81 -19.55
CA LEU A 90 -3.25 5.84 -19.50
C LEU A 90 -2.62 4.54 -20.02
N PHE A 91 -3.23 3.40 -19.69
CA PHE A 91 -2.80 2.09 -20.16
C PHE A 91 -2.91 1.97 -21.68
N GLN A 92 -4.00 2.43 -22.26
CA GLN A 92 -4.18 2.42 -23.71
C GLN A 92 -3.29 3.47 -24.41
N ASN A 93 -3.08 4.63 -23.79
CA ASN A 93 -2.22 5.67 -24.34
C ASN A 93 -0.76 5.22 -24.43
N ILE A 94 -0.22 4.54 -23.40
CA ILE A 94 1.16 4.05 -23.49
C ILE A 94 1.29 3.02 -24.63
N LEU A 95 0.37 2.06 -24.71
CA LEU A 95 0.40 0.99 -25.71
C LEU A 95 0.29 1.50 -27.16
N SER A 96 -0.48 2.56 -27.36
CA SER A 96 -0.71 3.18 -28.66
C SER A 96 0.30 4.28 -29.01
N SER A 97 1.31 4.52 -28.19
CA SER A 97 2.33 5.55 -28.44
C SER A 97 3.63 4.94 -28.92
N ASN A 98 4.26 5.56 -29.92
CA ASN A 98 5.52 5.08 -30.48
C ASN A 98 6.74 5.60 -29.71
N ASN A 99 6.60 6.74 -29.04
CA ASN A 99 7.67 7.36 -28.26
C ASN A 99 7.10 8.14 -27.06
N TYR A 100 8.01 8.62 -26.21
CA TYR A 100 7.66 9.35 -25.00
C TYR A 100 6.89 10.65 -25.27
N ASN A 101 7.23 11.40 -26.33
CA ASN A 101 6.57 12.67 -26.66
C ASN A 101 5.13 12.47 -27.10
N GLU A 102 4.86 11.43 -27.89
CA GLU A 102 3.49 11.03 -28.27
C GLU A 102 2.68 10.57 -27.05
N PHE A 103 3.28 9.78 -26.17
CA PHE A 103 2.64 9.36 -24.93
C PHE A 103 2.28 10.56 -24.03
N LYS A 104 3.22 11.50 -23.86
CA LYS A 104 3.04 12.71 -23.05
C LYS A 104 1.90 13.58 -23.59
N SER A 105 1.84 13.78 -24.91
CA SER A 105 0.80 14.60 -25.54
C SER A 105 -0.59 13.95 -25.44
N LYS A 106 -0.72 12.64 -25.70
CA LYS A 106 -1.98 11.89 -25.57
C LYS A 106 -2.51 11.83 -24.14
N SER A 107 -1.60 11.72 -23.17
CA SER A 107 -1.98 11.47 -21.78
C SER A 107 -2.30 12.74 -21.00
N LYS A 108 -1.98 13.93 -21.53
CA LYS A 108 -2.18 15.24 -20.86
C LYS A 108 -1.70 15.19 -19.40
N ILE A 109 -0.58 14.52 -19.17
CA ILE A 109 -0.02 14.29 -17.83
C ILE A 109 0.65 15.58 -17.38
N GLU A 110 -0.10 16.46 -16.72
CA GLU A 110 0.51 17.61 -16.05
C GLU A 110 1.01 17.29 -14.65
N ASN A 111 0.56 16.19 -14.02
CA ASN A 111 1.19 15.62 -12.82
C ASN A 111 0.55 14.27 -12.45
N LEU A 112 1.19 13.15 -12.78
CA LEU A 112 0.84 11.84 -12.19
C LEU A 112 1.49 11.67 -10.80
N ASN A 113 1.46 12.72 -9.97
CA ASN A 113 1.98 12.71 -8.60
C ASN A 113 1.06 11.95 -7.62
N TYR A 114 0.40 10.90 -8.10
CA TYR A 114 -0.43 10.05 -7.26
C TYR A 114 0.39 9.29 -6.22
N ILE A 115 1.66 8.97 -6.53
CA ILE A 115 2.60 8.39 -5.56
C ILE A 115 2.89 9.43 -4.48
N ASP A 116 3.25 10.65 -4.87
CA ASP A 116 3.42 11.77 -3.94
C ASP A 116 2.18 12.03 -3.06
N PHE A 117 0.98 11.73 -3.57
CA PHE A 117 -0.26 11.85 -2.83
C PHE A 117 -0.44 10.75 -1.78
N TYR A 118 -0.09 9.50 -2.08
CA TYR A 118 -0.09 8.40 -1.09
C TYR A 118 1.06 8.52 -0.09
N ASP A 119 2.20 9.03 -0.54
CA ASP A 119 3.31 9.40 0.32
C ASP A 119 2.89 10.41 1.39
N LYS A 120 2.24 11.52 0.98
CA LYS A 120 1.74 12.54 1.91
C LYS A 120 0.63 12.06 2.83
N LEU A 121 -0.10 11.01 2.44
CA LEU A 121 -1.17 10.44 3.25
C LEU A 121 -0.62 9.73 4.49
N PHE A 122 0.45 8.97 4.32
CA PHE A 122 0.95 8.06 5.35
C PHE A 122 2.26 8.54 5.98
N SER A 123 3.08 9.27 5.23
CA SER A 123 4.26 9.94 5.77
C SER A 123 3.84 11.24 6.44
N PRO A 124 4.21 11.46 7.71
CA PRO A 124 4.17 12.79 8.29
C PRO A 124 4.96 13.75 7.40
N ASP A 125 4.50 15.00 7.29
CA ASP A 125 5.16 16.05 6.50
C ASP A 125 6.61 16.33 6.97
N ASN A 126 7.00 15.82 8.15
CA ASN A 126 8.33 15.99 8.72
C ASN A 126 8.78 14.77 9.54
N ASP A 127 9.99 14.28 9.28
CA ASP A 127 10.69 13.25 10.07
C ASP A 127 10.79 13.60 11.56
N LYS A 128 10.77 14.89 11.90
CA LYS A 128 10.74 15.38 13.28
C LYS A 128 9.50 14.92 14.04
N THR A 129 8.33 14.84 13.40
CA THR A 129 7.09 14.38 14.04
C THR A 129 7.19 12.90 14.41
N GLN A 130 7.70 12.06 13.49
CA GLN A 130 7.93 10.64 13.79
C GLN A 130 8.97 10.45 14.89
N SER A 131 10.05 11.25 14.86
CA SER A 131 11.10 11.20 15.87
C SER A 131 10.58 11.61 17.26
N GLN A 132 9.74 12.63 17.33
CA GLN A 132 9.08 13.07 18.57
C GLN A 132 8.11 12.02 19.09
N GLU A 133 7.31 11.39 18.22
CA GLU A 133 6.42 10.29 18.59
C GLU A 133 7.22 9.12 19.18
N ASN A 134 8.30 8.70 18.53
CA ASN A 134 9.16 7.61 19.02
C ASN A 134 9.81 7.95 20.37
N GLN A 135 10.29 9.18 20.54
CA GLN A 135 10.84 9.65 21.82
C GLN A 135 9.79 9.68 22.93
N PHE A 136 8.55 10.09 22.62
CA PHE A 136 7.45 10.10 23.58
C PHE A 136 7.10 8.68 24.03
N ILE A 137 6.98 7.74 23.10
CA ILE A 137 6.72 6.32 23.41
C ILE A 137 7.83 5.74 24.28
N ALA A 138 9.09 5.96 23.92
CA ALA A 138 10.24 5.49 24.70
C ALA A 138 10.23 6.04 26.13
N LYS A 139 10.00 7.36 26.30
CA LYS A 139 9.92 7.98 27.62
C LYS A 139 8.74 7.46 28.45
N ALA A 140 7.57 7.32 27.83
CA ALA A 140 6.39 6.79 28.51
C ALA A 140 6.64 5.37 29.02
N TYR A 141 7.29 4.53 28.22
CA TYR A 141 7.67 3.18 28.63
C TYR A 141 8.63 3.19 29.82
N GLU A 142 9.68 4.02 29.78
CA GLU A 142 10.65 4.12 30.88
C GLU A 142 9.99 4.60 32.18
N GLN A 143 9.01 5.51 32.09
CA GLN A 143 8.27 6.02 33.25
C GLN A 143 7.33 4.97 33.84
N VAL A 144 6.63 4.21 33.00
CA VAL A 144 5.61 3.24 33.46
C VAL A 144 6.25 1.96 33.98
N PHE A 145 7.25 1.43 33.27
CA PHE A 145 7.84 0.13 33.58
C PHE A 145 9.14 0.21 34.37
N LEU A 146 9.71 1.42 34.55
CA LEU A 146 11.01 1.63 35.20
C LEU A 146 12.14 0.82 34.55
N LYS A 147 12.00 0.50 33.26
CA LYS A 147 12.95 -0.26 32.44
C LYS A 147 13.45 0.60 31.30
N SER A 148 14.73 0.48 30.94
CA SER A 148 15.28 1.22 29.80
C SER A 148 14.59 0.84 28.48
N HIS A 149 14.33 1.83 27.64
CA HIS A 149 13.86 1.63 26.26
C HIS A 149 14.90 0.96 25.33
N LYS A 150 16.09 0.63 25.85
CA LYS A 150 17.14 -0.14 25.17
C LYS A 150 17.07 -1.64 25.45
N SER A 151 16.16 -2.11 26.32
CA SER A 151 16.07 -3.51 26.69
C SER A 151 15.36 -4.36 25.62
N ASP A 152 15.62 -5.67 25.61
CA ASP A 152 14.86 -6.61 24.79
C ASP A 152 13.38 -6.66 25.19
N ASP A 153 13.08 -6.42 26.47
CA ASP A 153 11.71 -6.29 26.98
C ASP A 153 10.95 -5.17 26.26
N TYR A 154 11.57 -4.00 26.04
CA TYR A 154 10.92 -2.89 25.32
C TYR A 154 10.50 -3.32 23.91
N LYS A 155 11.38 -4.02 23.18
CA LYS A 155 11.08 -4.51 21.84
C LYS A 155 9.94 -5.52 21.86
N LYS A 156 9.97 -6.46 22.81
CA LYS A 156 8.93 -7.48 22.97
C LYS A 156 7.57 -6.87 23.31
N ASP A 157 7.53 -5.93 24.25
CA ASP A 157 6.29 -5.31 24.72
C ASP A 157 5.69 -4.39 23.65
N LEU A 158 6.53 -3.63 22.94
CA LEU A 158 6.09 -2.77 21.83
C LEU A 158 5.54 -3.58 20.64
N LEU A 159 6.07 -4.78 20.41
CA LEU A 159 5.62 -5.72 19.37
C LEU A 159 4.57 -6.72 19.87
N SER A 160 3.98 -6.50 21.04
CA SER A 160 2.90 -7.35 21.55
C SER A 160 1.63 -7.20 20.71
N ASP A 161 0.84 -8.29 20.63
CA ASP A 161 -0.42 -8.30 19.87
C ASP A 161 -1.41 -7.23 20.34
N GLU A 162 -1.40 -6.90 21.63
CA GLU A 162 -2.26 -5.84 22.20
C GLU A 162 -1.92 -4.46 21.63
N ILE A 163 -0.63 -4.08 21.65
CA ILE A 163 -0.17 -2.80 21.12
C ILE A 163 -0.39 -2.72 19.61
N ILE A 164 -0.11 -3.82 18.89
CA ILE A 164 -0.36 -3.90 17.45
C ILE A 164 -1.84 -3.69 17.16
N LYS A 165 -2.74 -4.36 17.90
CA LYS A 165 -4.19 -4.20 17.72
C LYS A 165 -4.64 -2.76 17.95
N ILE A 166 -4.21 -2.13 19.04
CA ILE A 166 -4.51 -0.72 19.34
C ILE A 166 -4.07 0.19 18.19
N LEU A 167 -2.84 -0.01 17.70
CA LEU A 167 -2.31 0.80 16.61
C LEU A 167 -3.01 0.52 15.28
N SER A 168 -3.37 -0.74 14.98
CA SER A 168 -4.15 -1.09 13.79
C SER A 168 -5.54 -0.43 13.78
N GLU A 169 -6.22 -0.41 14.93
CA GLU A 169 -7.49 0.30 15.09
C GLU A 169 -7.31 1.80 14.86
N ARG A 170 -6.26 2.41 15.42
CA ARG A 170 -5.93 3.83 15.16
C ARG A 170 -5.64 4.07 13.67
N THR A 171 -4.87 3.22 13.01
CA THR A 171 -4.59 3.31 11.57
C THR A 171 -5.88 3.28 10.76
N SER A 172 -6.84 2.41 11.12
CA SER A 172 -8.15 2.38 10.44
C SER A 172 -8.90 3.72 10.58
N LYS A 173 -8.94 4.32 11.78
CA LYS A 173 -9.57 5.63 11.98
C LYS A 173 -8.84 6.75 11.21
N SER A 174 -7.51 6.74 11.21
CA SER A 174 -6.71 7.73 10.47
C SER A 174 -6.96 7.69 8.96
N LEU A 175 -7.11 6.48 8.38
CA LEU A 175 -7.47 6.33 6.96
C LEU A 175 -8.81 7.01 6.63
N LEU A 176 -9.79 6.90 7.53
CA LEU A 176 -11.09 7.48 7.31
C LEU A 176 -11.05 9.01 7.38
N ILE A 177 -10.32 9.58 8.34
CA ILE A 177 -10.09 11.04 8.40
C ILE A 177 -9.55 11.57 7.06
N TYR A 178 -8.62 10.83 6.47
CA TYR A 178 -8.08 11.17 5.17
C TYR A 178 -9.11 11.08 4.05
N LEU A 179 -9.87 9.98 3.96
CA LEU A 179 -10.86 9.82 2.90
C LEU A 179 -11.91 10.93 2.95
N LEU A 180 -12.30 11.38 4.15
CA LEU A 180 -13.29 12.44 4.33
C LEU A 180 -12.70 13.85 4.17
N GLY A 181 -11.42 14.04 4.47
CA GLY A 181 -10.77 15.36 4.51
C GLY A 181 -10.96 16.22 3.25
N PRO A 182 -10.72 15.69 2.03
CA PRO A 182 -10.96 16.43 0.78
C PRO A 182 -12.44 16.65 0.45
N LEU A 183 -13.34 15.87 1.08
CA LEU A 183 -14.76 15.77 0.71
C LEU A 183 -15.65 16.69 1.54
N THR A 184 -15.19 17.14 2.71
CA THR A 184 -15.96 18.00 3.60
C THR A 184 -15.36 19.40 3.66
N LYS A 185 -16.03 20.39 3.05
CA LYS A 185 -15.85 21.81 3.42
C LYS A 185 -16.40 22.12 4.81
N THR A 186 -17.08 21.17 5.45
CA THR A 186 -17.76 21.23 6.74
C THR A 186 -17.03 20.36 7.78
N ASN A 187 -17.14 20.73 9.05
CA ASN A 187 -16.27 20.31 10.15
C ASN A 187 -15.92 18.81 10.20
N LYS A 188 -14.63 18.54 10.43
CA LYS A 188 -14.01 17.26 10.78
C LYS A 188 -14.46 16.77 12.18
N ASN A 189 -15.73 16.92 12.54
CA ASN A 189 -16.15 16.56 13.89
C ASN A 189 -16.00 15.05 14.08
N ILE A 190 -15.59 14.67 15.30
CA ILE A 190 -15.29 13.28 15.67
C ILE A 190 -16.50 12.37 15.42
N GLU A 191 -17.72 12.90 15.57
CA GLU A 191 -18.99 12.22 15.31
C GLU A 191 -19.09 11.67 13.87
N THR A 192 -18.66 12.44 12.87
CA THR A 192 -18.69 11.98 11.47
C THR A 192 -17.69 10.85 11.25
N ILE A 193 -16.51 10.93 11.86
CA ILE A 193 -15.49 9.87 11.79
C ILE A 193 -16.00 8.60 12.46
N ASP A 194 -16.57 8.71 13.66
CA ASP A 194 -17.08 7.54 14.36
C ASP A 194 -18.30 6.92 13.64
N TYR A 195 -19.19 7.73 13.05
CA TYR A 195 -20.29 7.23 12.22
C TYR A 195 -19.78 6.34 11.07
N TYR A 196 -18.84 6.84 10.25
CA TYR A 196 -18.32 6.05 9.12
C TYR A 196 -17.39 4.91 9.57
N HIS A 197 -16.70 5.06 10.71
CA HIS A 197 -15.92 3.98 11.29
C HIS A 197 -16.83 2.82 11.72
N ASN A 198 -18.01 3.10 12.26
CA ASN A 198 -19.01 2.08 12.58
C ASN A 198 -19.58 1.35 11.34
N LEU A 199 -19.42 1.92 10.14
CA LEU A 199 -19.78 1.25 8.87
C LEU A 199 -18.62 0.43 8.28
N TYR A 200 -17.45 0.44 8.91
CA TYR A 200 -16.28 -0.31 8.47
C TYR A 200 -16.55 -1.81 8.46
N ASN A 201 -16.35 -2.45 7.31
CA ASN A 201 -16.65 -3.87 7.12
C ASN A 201 -15.49 -4.82 7.47
N GLY A 202 -14.44 -4.35 8.13
CA GLY A 202 -13.30 -5.17 8.57
C GLY A 202 -12.31 -5.58 7.47
N LYS A 203 -12.49 -5.14 6.22
CA LYS A 203 -11.67 -5.60 5.08
C LYS A 203 -10.31 -4.93 4.95
N LEU A 204 -9.81 -4.16 5.91
CA LEU A 204 -8.46 -3.61 5.86
C LEU A 204 -7.53 -4.22 6.92
N GLU A 205 -7.96 -5.30 7.58
CA GLU A 205 -7.20 -5.96 8.64
C GLU A 205 -5.76 -6.28 8.22
N CYS A 206 -5.53 -6.87 7.03
CA CYS A 206 -4.18 -7.18 6.59
C CYS A 206 -3.29 -5.93 6.46
N PHE A 207 -3.82 -4.86 5.87
CA PHE A 207 -3.12 -3.60 5.70
C PHE A 207 -2.85 -2.91 7.05
N CYS A 208 -3.88 -2.74 7.88
CA CYS A 208 -3.78 -2.07 9.17
C CYS A 208 -2.84 -2.82 10.13
N TYR A 209 -2.83 -4.15 10.08
CA TYR A 209 -1.87 -4.97 10.82
C TYR A 209 -0.45 -4.76 10.30
N ALA A 210 -0.23 -4.91 8.99
CA ALA A 210 1.10 -4.76 8.39
C ALA A 210 1.71 -3.40 8.72
N PHE A 211 0.92 -2.34 8.55
CA PHE A 211 1.33 -0.98 8.82
C PHE A 211 1.66 -0.75 10.29
N ALA A 212 0.80 -1.18 11.20
CA ALA A 212 1.02 -1.06 12.64
C ALA A 212 2.27 -1.82 13.08
N TYR A 213 2.39 -3.09 12.67
CA TYR A 213 3.54 -3.93 13.00
C TYR A 213 4.84 -3.32 12.48
N PHE A 214 4.88 -2.91 11.21
CA PHE A 214 6.08 -2.34 10.62
C PHE A 214 6.49 -1.03 11.30
N LYS A 215 5.52 -0.19 11.66
CA LYS A 215 5.77 1.05 12.43
C LYS A 215 6.41 0.76 13.78
N LEU A 216 5.84 -0.17 14.55
CA LEU A 216 6.34 -0.56 15.86
C LEU A 216 7.71 -1.23 15.75
N LEU A 217 7.96 -2.02 14.70
CA LEU A 217 9.26 -2.62 14.43
C LEU A 217 10.33 -1.53 14.23
N LYS A 218 10.07 -0.55 13.35
CA LYS A 218 10.98 0.58 13.13
C LYS A 218 11.23 1.35 14.43
N TYR A 219 10.19 1.62 15.22
CA TYR A 219 10.32 2.32 16.49
C TYR A 219 11.14 1.54 17.52
N SER A 220 10.96 0.22 17.60
CA SER A 220 11.77 -0.65 18.45
C SER A 220 13.26 -0.61 18.08
N GLU A 221 13.55 -0.37 16.79
CA GLU A 221 14.91 -0.24 16.24
C GLU A 221 15.42 1.20 16.25
N LYS A 222 14.64 2.15 16.81
CA LYS A 222 14.93 3.59 16.85
C LYS A 222 15.04 4.24 15.47
N ASN A 223 14.42 3.62 14.48
CA ASN A 223 14.28 4.14 13.14
C ASN A 223 12.88 4.75 12.95
N THR A 224 12.73 5.57 11.91
CA THR A 224 11.43 6.03 11.41
C THR A 224 11.01 5.20 10.21
N ILE A 225 9.72 5.22 9.88
CA ILE A 225 9.27 4.68 8.60
C ILE A 225 9.70 5.65 7.50
N GLY A 226 10.33 5.14 6.46
CA GLY A 226 10.69 5.92 5.28
C GLY A 226 9.48 6.16 4.38
N ARG A 227 9.53 7.23 3.59
CA ARG A 227 8.45 7.60 2.67
C ARG A 227 8.07 6.45 1.72
N ASN A 228 9.05 5.80 1.11
CA ASN A 228 8.82 4.66 0.19
C ASN A 228 8.19 3.45 0.89
N ASP A 229 8.51 3.19 2.16
CA ASP A 229 7.96 2.06 2.91
C ASP A 229 6.42 2.16 3.00
N TYR A 230 5.87 3.39 3.08
CA TYR A 230 4.43 3.61 3.09
C TYR A 230 3.76 3.22 1.77
N ASN A 231 4.38 3.55 0.64
CA ASN A 231 3.89 3.16 -0.68
C ASN A 231 3.90 1.65 -0.84
N ASP A 232 4.99 1.00 -0.42
CA ASP A 232 5.11 -0.46 -0.49
C ASP A 232 3.98 -1.12 0.32
N LEU A 233 3.80 -0.72 1.58
CA LEU A 233 2.73 -1.28 2.43
C LEU A 233 1.32 -1.01 1.88
N THR A 234 1.12 0.05 1.09
CA THR A 234 -0.18 0.37 0.46
C THR A 234 -0.66 -0.72 -0.49
N HIS A 235 0.23 -1.53 -1.08
CA HIS A 235 -0.18 -2.69 -1.89
C HIS A 235 -0.99 -3.74 -1.10
N LEU A 236 -0.90 -3.74 0.23
CA LEU A 236 -1.59 -4.72 1.07
C LEU A 236 -3.08 -4.42 1.26
N VAL A 237 -3.56 -3.23 0.88
CA VAL A 237 -5.01 -2.88 0.94
C VAL A 237 -5.88 -3.84 0.12
N TYR A 238 -5.31 -4.48 -0.90
CA TYR A 238 -6.02 -5.40 -1.78
C TYR A 238 -6.24 -6.79 -1.17
N LEU A 239 -5.48 -7.17 -0.13
CA LEU A 239 -5.55 -8.49 0.51
C LEU A 239 -6.80 -8.71 1.36
N GLU A 240 -7.51 -7.64 1.67
CA GLU A 240 -8.67 -7.64 2.55
C GLU A 240 -8.33 -8.06 4.00
N ASN A 241 -9.00 -9.10 4.51
CA ASN A 241 -8.82 -9.63 5.85
C ASN A 241 -7.98 -10.91 5.90
N ILE A 242 -7.53 -11.32 7.09
CA ILE A 242 -6.65 -12.47 7.29
C ILE A 242 -7.34 -13.79 6.88
N LYS A 243 -8.66 -13.84 6.85
CA LYS A 243 -9.42 -15.03 6.42
C LYS A 243 -9.65 -15.08 4.90
N SER A 244 -9.29 -14.04 4.15
CA SER A 244 -9.54 -13.96 2.71
C SER A 244 -8.74 -15.01 1.94
N LYS A 245 -9.19 -15.42 0.74
CA LYS A 245 -8.42 -16.30 -0.15
C LYS A 245 -7.43 -15.54 -1.05
N LYS A 246 -7.00 -14.36 -0.61
CA LYS A 246 -6.06 -13.48 -1.31
C LYS A 246 -4.69 -13.55 -0.65
N TYR A 247 -3.65 -13.54 -1.47
CA TYR A 247 -2.25 -13.68 -1.07
C TYR A 247 -1.43 -12.62 -1.81
N PHE A 248 -0.26 -12.32 -1.29
CA PHE A 248 0.65 -11.33 -1.85
C PHE A 248 1.95 -12.03 -2.27
N LEU A 249 2.29 -11.90 -3.55
CA LEU A 249 3.59 -12.32 -4.06
C LEU A 249 4.50 -11.10 -4.07
N TYR A 250 5.63 -11.21 -3.41
CA TYR A 250 6.57 -10.12 -3.27
C TYR A 250 8.00 -10.55 -3.58
N ASN A 251 8.83 -9.56 -3.90
CA ASN A 251 10.29 -9.68 -3.95
C ASN A 251 10.98 -8.67 -3.05
N ASP A 252 10.27 -7.62 -2.60
CA ASP A 252 10.83 -6.63 -1.70
C ASP A 252 11.01 -7.20 -0.28
N LYS A 253 12.14 -6.88 0.35
CA LYS A 253 12.50 -7.34 1.70
C LYS A 253 11.62 -6.72 2.78
N ILE A 254 10.93 -5.61 2.49
CA ILE A 254 10.03 -5.00 3.47
C ILE A 254 8.96 -6.00 3.98
N TYR A 255 8.45 -6.85 3.07
CA TYR A 255 7.38 -7.80 3.40
C TYR A 255 7.87 -9.03 4.15
N SER A 256 9.15 -9.42 4.03
CA SER A 256 9.69 -10.58 4.77
C SER A 256 9.77 -10.35 6.27
N ASN A 257 9.74 -9.08 6.69
CA ASN A 257 9.84 -8.68 8.09
C ASN A 257 8.48 -8.45 8.75
N LEU A 258 7.37 -8.71 8.05
CA LEU A 258 6.04 -8.57 8.62
C LEU A 258 5.72 -9.75 9.56
N GLY A 259 4.99 -9.47 10.64
CA GLY A 259 4.77 -10.44 11.73
C GLY A 259 4.08 -11.74 11.29
N SER A 260 4.19 -12.77 12.14
CA SER A 260 3.71 -14.14 11.92
C SER A 260 2.25 -14.23 11.43
N ASN A 261 1.38 -13.34 11.91
CA ASN A 261 -0.03 -13.28 11.50
C ASN A 261 -0.22 -13.03 9.99
N LEU A 262 0.69 -12.33 9.33
CA LEU A 262 0.65 -12.09 7.89
C LEU A 262 1.49 -13.06 7.07
N ASN A 263 2.40 -13.83 7.67
CA ASN A 263 3.27 -14.75 6.94
C ASN A 263 2.50 -15.78 6.10
N SER A 264 1.29 -16.17 6.54
CA SER A 264 0.44 -17.05 5.73
C SER A 264 -0.11 -16.40 4.45
N LYS A 265 -0.17 -15.06 4.41
CA LYS A 265 -0.65 -14.26 3.27
C LYS A 265 0.46 -13.82 2.34
N LEU A 266 1.65 -13.63 2.86
CA LEU A 266 2.80 -13.13 2.14
C LEU A 266 3.64 -14.31 1.66
N LYS A 267 3.94 -14.35 0.38
CA LYS A 267 4.74 -15.41 -0.23
C LYS A 267 5.85 -14.78 -1.05
N LEU A 268 7.09 -15.15 -0.75
CA LEU A 268 8.20 -14.75 -1.60
C LEU A 268 7.98 -15.36 -2.99
N PHE A 269 8.09 -14.56 -4.05
CA PHE A 269 7.76 -15.03 -5.39
C PHE A 269 8.55 -16.29 -5.79
N ARG A 270 9.81 -16.40 -5.35
CA ARG A 270 10.67 -17.55 -5.64
C ARG A 270 10.20 -18.88 -5.02
N GLU A 271 9.37 -18.79 -3.98
CA GLU A 271 8.76 -19.95 -3.30
C GLU A 271 7.41 -20.32 -3.92
N PHE A 272 6.91 -19.51 -4.87
CA PHE A 272 5.68 -19.80 -5.56
C PHE A 272 5.89 -20.97 -6.53
N PRO A 273 5.10 -22.06 -6.42
CA PRO A 273 5.27 -23.24 -7.26
C PRO A 273 5.12 -22.87 -8.74
N LYS A 274 6.10 -23.30 -9.53
CA LYS A 274 6.20 -23.00 -10.97
C LYS A 274 5.41 -23.99 -11.81
#